data_AF-A0AAV2CYD2-F1
#
_entry.id   AF-A0AAV2CYD2-F1
#
_cell.length_a   1.000
_cell.length_b   1.000
_cell.length_c   1.000
_cell.angle_alpha   90.00
_cell.angle_beta   90.00
_cell.angle_gamma   90.00
#
_symmetry.space_group_name_H-M   'P 1'
#
loop_
_entity.id
_entity.type
_entity.pdbx_description
1 polymer ?
#
loop_
_entity_poly.entity_id
_entity_poly.type
_entity_poly.pdbx_seq_one_letter_code
_entity_poly.pdbx_strand_id
1 'polypeptide(L)'
;MSGNNSTVTEEAIITFNPAAQLPLKLTSTNFNSWRSQLETLLMGLDLIHFIDGTGVAPTTTVSVNNVKSPNLVYRWWFRQDKLILHALRCSISESLYSYVSAAVTSHEAWLILEKLYACRSQSRIINLKGKLARTSKGNCDIVTYVNDLKLIAAELALVDAPVSDLDMVVHCLRVLGADYNQFAATVRARGTTVNIE
;
A
#
# COMPACT_ATOMS: atom_id res chain seq x y z
N MET A 1 32.91 -10.91 42.06
CA MET A 1 32.00 -9.84 41.63
C MET A 1 32.49 -9.35 40.27
N SER A 2 31.97 -9.92 39.18
CA SER A 2 32.31 -9.49 37.82
C SER A 2 31.22 -8.54 37.35
N GLY A 3 31.54 -7.26 37.22
CA GLY A 3 30.65 -6.26 36.65
C GLY A 3 30.63 -6.44 35.14
N ASN A 4 29.49 -6.87 34.59
CA ASN A 4 29.22 -6.72 33.17
C ASN A 4 28.98 -5.23 32.88
N ASN A 5 30.02 -4.51 32.48
CA ASN A 5 29.87 -3.29 31.72
C ASN A 5 29.44 -3.70 30.31
N SER A 6 28.13 -3.82 30.10
CA SER A 6 27.55 -3.82 28.77
C SER A 6 27.81 -2.45 28.16
N THR A 7 28.93 -2.32 27.46
CA THR A 7 29.23 -1.16 26.63
C THR A 7 28.14 -1.09 25.56
N VAL A 8 27.18 -0.19 25.74
CA VAL A 8 26.24 0.18 24.68
C VAL A 8 27.09 0.78 23.57
N THR A 9 27.40 0.00 22.54
CA THR A 9 27.93 0.52 21.28
C THR A 9 26.90 1.51 20.76
N GLU A 10 27.27 2.79 20.67
CA GLU A 10 26.46 3.77 19.95
C GLU A 10 26.36 3.28 18.50
N GLU A 11 25.20 2.74 18.12
CA GLU A 11 24.92 2.40 16.73
C GLU A 11 25.09 3.66 15.87
N ALA A 12 25.80 3.52 14.76
CA ALA A 12 26.01 4.65 13.87
C ALA A 12 24.66 5.11 13.27
N ILE A 13 24.47 6.41 13.13
CA ILE A 13 23.28 6.94 12.46
C ILE A 13 23.42 6.71 10.96
N ILE A 14 22.40 6.11 10.36
CA ILE A 14 22.34 5.88 8.92
C ILE A 14 21.73 7.12 8.27
N THR A 15 22.50 7.74 7.37
CA THR A 15 22.06 8.91 6.58
C THR A 15 21.34 8.47 5.31
N PHE A 16 20.29 9.22 4.95
CA PHE A 16 19.56 9.01 3.71
C PHE A 16 19.96 10.06 2.66
N ASN A 17 20.03 9.64 1.40
CA ASN A 17 19.95 10.50 0.23
C ASN A 17 18.65 10.15 -0.50
N PRO A 18 17.50 10.76 -0.12
CA PRO A 18 16.20 10.38 -0.67
C PRO A 18 16.13 10.54 -2.19
N ALA A 19 16.84 11.52 -2.76
CA ALA A 19 16.84 11.73 -4.21
C ALA A 19 17.47 10.57 -5.00
N ALA A 20 18.51 9.94 -4.44
CA ALA A 20 19.18 8.80 -5.07
C ALA A 20 18.55 7.45 -4.68
N GLN A 21 18.09 7.31 -3.43
CA GLN A 21 17.62 6.05 -2.87
C GLN A 21 16.11 5.82 -3.06
N LEU A 22 15.32 6.89 -3.20
CA LEU A 22 13.86 6.87 -3.36
C LEU A 22 13.44 7.69 -4.60
N PRO A 23 13.89 7.29 -5.81
CA PRO A 23 13.62 8.04 -7.04
C PRO A 23 12.13 8.04 -7.43
N LEU A 24 11.35 7.07 -6.95
CA LEU A 24 9.92 7.03 -7.21
C LEU A 24 9.20 7.93 -6.22
N LYS A 25 8.63 9.04 -6.70
CA LYS A 25 7.74 9.88 -5.88
C LYS A 25 6.37 9.21 -5.72
N LEU A 26 5.85 9.16 -4.50
CA LEU A 26 4.47 8.74 -4.25
C LEU A 26 3.50 9.71 -4.90
N THR A 27 2.56 9.17 -5.67
CA THR A 27 1.47 9.85 -6.36
C THR A 27 0.17 9.12 -6.08
N SER A 28 -0.97 9.60 -6.58
CA SER A 28 -2.28 9.01 -6.31
C SER A 28 -2.47 7.56 -6.81
N THR A 29 -1.61 7.05 -7.69
CA THR A 29 -1.82 5.76 -8.38
C THR A 29 -0.71 4.73 -8.18
N ASN A 30 0.41 5.07 -7.54
CA ASN A 30 1.59 4.21 -7.47
C ASN A 30 1.98 3.77 -6.05
N PHE A 31 1.03 3.77 -5.11
CA PHE A 31 1.30 3.46 -3.70
C PHE A 31 2.00 2.11 -3.51
N ASN A 32 1.55 1.04 -4.17
CA ASN A 32 2.15 -0.28 -4.01
C ASN A 32 3.62 -0.32 -4.46
N SER A 33 3.93 0.30 -5.61
CA SER A 33 5.32 0.38 -6.12
C SER A 33 6.21 1.25 -5.24
N TRP A 34 5.69 2.41 -4.79
CA TRP A 34 6.41 3.29 -3.86
C TRP A 34 6.66 2.63 -2.51
N ARG A 35 5.63 1.96 -1.97
CA ARG A 35 5.67 1.21 -0.71
C ARG A 35 6.74 0.15 -0.77
N SER A 36 6.74 -0.67 -1.83
CA SER A 36 7.73 -1.72 -2.04
C SER A 36 9.16 -1.18 -2.09
N GLN A 37 9.41 -0.06 -2.77
CA GLN A 37 10.73 0.58 -2.81
C GLN A 37 11.18 1.05 -1.41
N LEU A 38 10.29 1.73 -0.67
CA LEU A 38 10.63 2.23 0.66
C LEU A 38 10.86 1.09 1.67
N GLU A 39 9.96 0.10 1.72
CA GLU A 39 10.07 -1.05 2.62
C GLU A 39 11.36 -1.83 2.33
N THR A 40 11.68 -2.09 1.06
CA THR A 40 12.92 -2.79 0.68
C THR A 40 14.17 -2.02 1.12
N LEU A 41 14.19 -0.70 0.95
CA LEU A 41 15.29 0.15 1.41
C LEU A 41 15.44 0.07 2.93
N LEU A 42 14.35 0.21 3.68
CA LEU A 42 14.38 0.19 5.15
C LEU A 42 14.74 -1.19 5.69
N MET A 43 14.26 -2.27 5.09
CA MET A 43 14.66 -3.64 5.44
C MET A 43 16.15 -3.86 5.19
N GLY A 44 16.68 -3.40 4.04
CA GLY A 44 18.10 -3.51 3.73
C GLY A 44 19.02 -2.70 4.65
N LEU A 45 18.49 -1.70 5.34
CA LEU A 45 19.18 -0.87 6.34
C LEU A 45 18.88 -1.29 7.78
N ASP A 46 18.07 -2.33 7.99
CA ASP A 46 17.56 -2.77 9.30
C ASP A 46 16.79 -1.67 10.06
N LEU A 47 15.98 -0.89 9.34
CA LEU A 47 15.23 0.26 9.86
C LEU A 47 13.72 0.11 9.69
N ILE A 48 13.21 -1.03 9.20
CA ILE A 48 11.78 -1.24 8.97
C ILE A 48 10.94 -1.08 10.25
N HIS A 49 11.54 -1.44 11.39
CA HIS A 49 10.92 -1.37 12.70
C HIS A 49 10.46 0.04 13.11
N PHE A 50 11.02 1.09 12.50
CA PHE A 50 10.58 2.47 12.73
C PHE A 50 9.21 2.78 12.11
N ILE A 51 8.83 2.11 11.02
CA ILE A 51 7.58 2.39 10.31
C ILE A 51 6.48 1.35 10.55
N ASP A 52 6.83 0.11 10.89
CA ASP A 52 5.85 -0.94 11.20
C ASP A 52 5.34 -0.90 12.66
N GLY A 53 5.99 -0.10 13.51
CA GLY A 53 5.62 0.10 14.91
C GLY A 53 6.22 -0.93 15.89
N THR A 54 7.03 -1.87 15.42
CA THR A 54 7.74 -2.83 16.29
C THR A 54 8.90 -2.19 17.05
N GLY A 55 9.48 -1.11 16.52
CA GLY A 55 10.57 -0.33 17.10
C GLY A 55 10.11 0.74 18.07
N VAL A 56 9.61 0.34 19.24
CA VAL A 56 9.07 1.25 20.26
C VAL A 56 10.14 2.25 20.75
N ALA A 57 9.75 3.52 20.86
CA ALA A 57 10.61 4.58 21.36
C ALA A 57 11.15 4.27 22.77
N PRO A 58 12.46 4.28 22.99
CA PRO A 58 13.04 4.09 24.32
C PRO A 58 12.64 5.23 25.28
N THR A 59 12.80 5.01 26.59
CA THR A 59 12.58 6.08 27.58
C THR A 59 13.59 7.20 27.40
N THR A 60 13.16 8.45 27.61
CA THR A 60 14.03 9.64 27.45
C THR A 60 15.16 9.70 28.48
N THR A 61 14.97 9.05 29.63
CA THR A 61 15.93 9.00 30.73
C THR A 61 16.11 7.57 31.22
N VAL A 62 17.29 7.31 31.78
CA VAL A 62 17.64 6.06 32.48
C VAL A 62 18.10 6.39 33.90
N SER A 63 17.77 5.53 34.85
CA SER A 63 18.18 5.67 36.25
C SER A 63 19.23 4.61 36.57
N VAL A 64 20.44 5.04 36.91
CA VAL A 64 21.51 4.15 37.38
C VAL A 64 21.88 4.63 38.78
N ASN A 65 21.80 3.74 39.78
CA ASN A 65 22.05 4.08 41.19
C ASN A 65 21.23 5.28 41.71
N ASN A 66 19.94 5.36 41.36
CA ASN A 66 19.03 6.49 41.68
C ASN A 66 19.41 7.85 41.08
N VAL A 67 20.37 7.92 40.16
CA VAL A 67 20.70 9.13 39.41
C VAL A 67 20.05 9.04 38.04
N LYS A 68 19.16 9.99 37.73
CA LYS A 68 18.55 10.14 36.40
C LYS A 68 19.55 10.77 35.45
N SER A 69 19.76 10.13 34.30
CA SER A 69 20.59 10.65 33.21
C SER A 69 19.86 10.51 31.86
N PRO A 70 20.21 11.33 30.85
CA PRO A 70 19.67 11.19 29.50
C PRO A 70 19.94 9.81 28.90
N ASN A 71 18.95 9.23 28.22
CA ASN A 71 19.13 7.97 27.52
C ASN A 71 19.74 8.20 26.12
N LEU A 72 20.97 7.76 25.91
CA LEU A 72 21.64 7.85 24.60
C LEU A 72 20.94 7.00 23.53
N VAL A 73 20.32 5.88 23.91
CA VAL A 73 19.54 5.02 22.99
C VAL A 73 18.32 5.77 22.47
N TYR A 74 17.62 6.52 23.33
CA TYR A 74 16.51 7.38 22.89
C TYR A 74 17.01 8.47 21.93
N ARG A 75 18.16 9.10 22.25
CA ARG A 75 18.73 10.15 21.41
C ARG A 75 19.09 9.62 20.02
N TRP A 76 19.65 8.41 19.93
CA TRP A 76 19.90 7.74 18.66
C TRP A 76 18.60 7.45 17.91
N TRP A 77 17.65 6.77 18.57
CA TRP A 77 16.36 6.38 17.99
C TRP A 77 15.62 7.60 17.43
N PHE A 78 15.58 8.68 18.21
CA PHE A 78 14.92 9.92 17.80
C PHE A 78 15.56 10.54 16.57
N ARG A 79 16.90 10.55 16.48
CA ARG A 79 17.60 11.09 15.31
C ARG A 79 17.35 10.22 14.07
N GLN A 80 17.38 8.90 14.24
CA GLN A 80 17.13 7.95 13.16
C GLN A 80 15.70 8.07 12.62
N ASP A 81 14.69 8.11 13.51
CA ASP A 81 13.28 8.34 13.17
C ASP A 81 13.09 9.63 12.37
N LYS A 82 13.75 10.73 12.76
CA LYS A 82 13.61 12.03 12.06
C LYS A 82 14.21 12.00 10.66
N LEU A 83 15.29 11.25 10.44
CA LEU A 83 15.85 11.05 9.10
C LEU A 83 14.93 10.21 8.22
N ILE A 84 14.31 9.17 8.76
CA ILE A 84 13.32 8.35 8.04
C ILE A 84 12.08 9.18 7.71
N LEU A 85 11.56 9.96 8.67
CA LEU A 85 10.44 10.88 8.44
C LEU A 85 10.77 11.92 7.36
N HIS A 86 11.99 12.44 7.35
CA HIS A 86 12.46 13.34 6.30
C HIS A 86 12.50 12.63 4.94
N ALA A 87 13.05 11.41 4.87
CA ALA A 87 13.08 10.61 3.65
C ALA A 87 11.66 10.31 3.11
N LEU A 88 10.73 9.93 4.00
CA LEU A 88 9.30 9.77 3.69
C LEU A 88 8.73 11.03 3.04
N ARG A 89 8.89 12.20 3.67
CA ARG A 89 8.44 13.49 3.14
C ARG A 89 9.09 13.87 1.82
N CYS A 90 10.37 13.57 1.65
CA CYS A 90 11.07 13.77 0.39
C CYS A 90 10.64 12.77 -0.69
N SER A 91 10.07 11.62 -0.33
CA SER A 91 9.64 10.60 -1.30
C SER A 91 8.19 10.75 -1.76
N ILE A 92 7.44 11.74 -1.27
CA ILE A 92 6.05 11.98 -1.70
C ILE A 92 5.93 13.17 -2.65
N SER A 93 4.85 13.21 -3.44
CA SER A 93 4.50 14.37 -4.26
C SER A 93 3.99 15.53 -3.40
N GLU A 94 4.15 16.76 -3.89
CA GLU A 94 3.72 17.99 -3.19
C GLU A 94 2.23 17.96 -2.81
N SER A 95 1.39 17.39 -3.68
CA SER A 95 -0.05 17.22 -3.46
C SER A 95 -0.41 16.35 -2.25
N LEU A 96 0.54 15.57 -1.72
CA LEU A 96 0.35 14.68 -0.58
C LEU A 96 1.01 15.21 0.69
N TYR A 97 1.80 16.27 0.60
CA TYR A 97 2.61 16.75 1.71
C TYR A 97 1.76 17.23 2.89
N SER A 98 0.64 17.90 2.62
CA SER A 98 -0.27 18.41 3.65
C SER A 98 -0.86 17.32 4.56
N TYR A 99 -0.94 16.08 4.09
CA TYR A 99 -1.46 14.96 4.89
C TYR A 99 -0.45 14.51 5.95
N VAL A 100 0.86 14.57 5.66
CA VAL A 100 1.92 14.07 6.56
C VAL A 100 2.77 15.18 7.20
N SER A 101 2.43 16.44 6.94
CA SER A 101 3.17 17.60 7.48
C SER A 101 3.09 17.68 9.00
N ALA A 102 1.95 17.29 9.58
CA ALA A 102 1.73 17.27 11.02
C ALA A 102 2.32 16.03 11.73
N ALA A 103 2.67 14.98 10.98
CA ALA A 103 3.20 13.75 11.55
C ALA A 103 4.50 14.02 12.33
N VAL A 104 4.55 13.53 13.56
CA VAL A 104 5.69 13.72 14.45
C VAL A 104 6.71 12.60 14.28
N THR A 105 6.27 11.39 13.96
CA THR A 105 7.13 10.20 13.79
C THR A 105 7.03 9.62 12.38
N SER A 106 8.02 8.84 11.97
CA SER A 106 7.98 8.10 10.71
C SER A 106 6.82 7.10 10.68
N HIS A 107 6.57 6.39 11.78
CA HIS A 107 5.41 5.50 11.95
C HIS A 107 4.06 6.22 11.74
N GLU A 108 3.88 7.40 12.36
CA GLU A 108 2.64 8.17 12.19
C GLU A 108 2.45 8.61 10.74
N ALA A 109 3.49 9.09 10.08
CA ALA A 109 3.44 9.44 8.66
C ALA A 109 3.09 8.23 7.80
N TRP A 110 3.67 7.06 8.10
CA TRP A 110 3.37 5.81 7.43
C TRP A 110 1.89 5.43 7.55
N LEU A 111 1.34 5.42 8.77
CA LEU A 111 -0.07 5.09 9.01
C LEU A 111 -1.03 6.04 8.31
N ILE A 112 -0.71 7.34 8.25
CA ILE A 112 -1.51 8.33 7.52
C ILE A 112 -1.56 7.97 6.03
N LEU A 113 -0.42 7.63 5.44
CA LEU A 113 -0.35 7.25 4.02
C LEU A 113 -1.10 5.93 3.78
N GLU A 114 -0.86 4.89 4.59
CA GLU A 114 -1.60 3.63 4.47
C GLU A 114 -3.12 3.85 4.53
N LYS A 115 -3.60 4.62 5.50
CA LYS A 115 -5.02 4.94 5.65
C LYS A 115 -5.56 5.71 4.45
N LEU A 116 -4.83 6.73 3.97
CA LEU A 116 -5.22 7.53 2.82
C LEU A 116 -5.42 6.65 1.58
N TYR A 117 -4.50 5.72 1.32
CA TYR A 117 -4.57 4.84 0.16
C TYR A 117 -5.53 3.68 0.32
N ALA A 118 -5.75 3.17 1.53
CA ALA A 118 -6.83 2.24 1.82
C ALA A 118 -8.21 2.84 1.49
N CYS A 119 -8.48 4.08 1.94
CA CYS A 119 -9.72 4.79 1.63
C CYS A 119 -9.89 5.04 0.11
N ARG A 120 -8.82 5.41 -0.58
CA ARG A 120 -8.83 5.62 -2.03
C ARG A 120 -9.05 4.31 -2.79
N SER A 121 -8.39 3.23 -2.40
CA SER A 121 -8.59 1.89 -2.96
C SER A 121 -10.05 1.47 -2.82
N GLN A 122 -10.64 1.60 -1.63
CA GLN A 122 -12.06 1.28 -1.42
C GLN A 122 -12.99 2.11 -2.31
N SER A 123 -12.76 3.42 -2.40
CA SER A 123 -13.56 4.31 -3.26
C SER A 123 -13.44 3.93 -4.74
N ARG A 124 -12.23 3.57 -5.19
CA ARG A 124 -11.96 3.12 -6.55
C ARG A 124 -12.62 1.78 -6.83
N ILE A 125 -12.55 0.82 -5.90
CA ILE A 125 -13.24 -0.47 -5.99
C ILE A 125 -14.75 -0.26 -6.14
N ILE A 126 -15.37 0.60 -5.32
CA ILE A 126 -16.81 0.91 -5.40
C ILE A 126 -17.14 1.51 -6.77
N ASN A 127 -16.35 2.47 -7.24
CA ASN A 127 -16.58 3.11 -8.54
C ASN A 127 -16.47 2.10 -9.70
N LEU A 128 -15.42 1.27 -9.69
CA LEU A 128 -15.17 0.25 -10.70
C LEU A 128 -16.24 -0.85 -10.69
N LYS A 129 -16.66 -1.33 -9.51
CA LYS A 129 -17.80 -2.27 -9.39
C LYS A 129 -19.10 -1.65 -9.89
N GLY A 130 -19.33 -0.36 -9.60
CA GLY A 130 -20.45 0.38 -10.15
C GLY A 130 -20.39 0.52 -11.67
N LYS A 131 -19.20 0.79 -12.23
CA LYS A 131 -18.95 0.84 -13.68
C LYS A 131 -19.26 -0.52 -14.30
N LEU A 132 -18.67 -1.60 -13.77
CA LEU A 132 -18.91 -2.98 -14.18
C LEU A 132 -20.41 -3.33 -14.19
N ALA A 133 -21.15 -2.94 -13.14
CA ALA A 133 -22.57 -3.22 -13.03
C ALA A 133 -23.42 -2.46 -14.05
N ARG A 134 -23.01 -1.26 -14.46
CA ARG A 134 -23.71 -0.40 -15.43
C ARG A 134 -23.28 -0.63 -16.88
N THR A 135 -22.10 -1.22 -17.11
CA THR A 135 -21.62 -1.53 -18.45
C THR A 135 -22.61 -2.48 -19.12
N SER A 136 -23.25 -2.00 -20.19
CA SER A 136 -24.18 -2.76 -21.00
C SER A 136 -23.68 -2.78 -22.45
N LYS A 137 -24.00 -3.84 -23.21
CA LYS A 137 -23.67 -3.90 -24.63
C LYS A 137 -24.26 -2.70 -25.40
N GLY A 138 -25.50 -2.33 -25.10
CA GLY A 138 -26.23 -1.31 -25.86
C GLY A 138 -26.21 -1.60 -27.37
N ASN A 139 -25.84 -0.61 -28.17
CA ASN A 139 -25.66 -0.73 -29.62
C ASN A 139 -24.22 -1.13 -30.04
N CYS A 140 -23.31 -1.37 -29.08
CA CYS A 140 -21.93 -1.76 -29.38
C CYS A 140 -21.84 -3.24 -29.79
N ASP A 141 -20.81 -3.58 -30.57
CA ASP A 141 -20.51 -4.98 -30.85
C ASP A 141 -20.04 -5.74 -29.60
N ILE A 142 -20.23 -7.05 -29.60
CA ILE A 142 -19.92 -7.92 -28.46
C ILE A 142 -18.43 -7.96 -28.13
N VAL A 143 -17.55 -7.84 -29.14
CA VAL A 143 -16.10 -7.84 -28.92
C VAL A 143 -15.68 -6.58 -28.14
N THR A 144 -16.19 -5.41 -28.54
CA THR A 144 -15.93 -4.15 -27.85
C THR A 144 -16.45 -4.19 -26.41
N TYR A 145 -17.66 -4.72 -26.22
CA TYR A 145 -18.23 -4.88 -24.88
C TYR A 145 -17.39 -5.79 -23.97
N VAL A 146 -16.95 -6.95 -24.46
CA VAL A 146 -16.13 -7.88 -23.68
C VAL A 146 -14.78 -7.25 -23.34
N ASN A 147 -14.17 -6.53 -24.28
CA ASN A 147 -12.91 -5.81 -24.03
C ASN A 147 -13.07 -4.74 -22.95
N ASP A 148 -14.16 -3.97 -22.96
CA ASP A 148 -14.44 -2.97 -21.93
C ASP A 148 -14.58 -3.61 -20.53
N LEU A 149 -15.24 -4.77 -20.44
CA LEU A 149 -15.32 -5.54 -19.20
C LEU A 149 -13.95 -6.03 -18.74
N LYS A 150 -13.13 -6.59 -19.65
CA LYS A 150 -11.77 -7.05 -19.34
C LYS A 150 -10.90 -5.92 -18.80
N LEU A 151 -11.01 -4.71 -19.37
CA LEU A 151 -10.29 -3.53 -18.88
C LEU A 151 -10.72 -3.15 -17.46
N ILE A 152 -12.03 -3.15 -17.16
CA ILE A 152 -12.54 -2.87 -15.81
C ILE A 152 -12.07 -3.95 -14.82
N ALA A 153 -12.08 -5.22 -15.21
CA ALA A 153 -11.61 -6.33 -14.39
C ALA A 153 -10.10 -6.24 -14.11
N ALA A 154 -9.30 -5.85 -15.11
CA ALA A 154 -7.87 -5.60 -14.94
C ALA A 154 -7.62 -4.43 -13.98
N GLU A 155 -8.38 -3.34 -14.09
CA GLU A 155 -8.28 -2.22 -13.14
C GLU A 155 -8.67 -2.61 -11.71
N LEU A 156 -9.66 -3.50 -11.55
CA LEU A 156 -10.06 -4.06 -10.27
C LEU A 156 -8.98 -4.96 -9.67
N ALA A 157 -8.28 -5.74 -10.50
CA ALA A 157 -7.14 -6.54 -10.06
C ALA A 157 -5.97 -5.66 -9.57
N LEU A 158 -5.71 -4.52 -10.21
CA LEU A 158 -4.65 -3.57 -9.79
C LEU A 158 -4.88 -2.94 -8.41
N VAL A 159 -6.10 -2.99 -7.87
CA VAL A 159 -6.45 -2.49 -6.53
C VAL A 159 -6.79 -3.62 -5.56
N ASP A 160 -6.27 -4.82 -5.80
CA ASP A 160 -6.46 -6.02 -4.98
C ASP A 160 -7.93 -6.43 -4.81
N ALA A 161 -8.77 -6.16 -5.82
CA ALA A 161 -10.16 -6.57 -5.86
C ALA A 161 -10.52 -7.31 -7.15
N PRO A 162 -9.78 -8.37 -7.54
CA PRO A 162 -10.00 -9.08 -8.79
C PRO A 162 -11.42 -9.63 -8.91
N VAL A 163 -11.93 -9.67 -10.15
CA VAL A 163 -13.21 -10.30 -10.49
C VAL A 163 -12.92 -11.71 -10.98
N SER A 164 -13.64 -12.72 -10.47
CA SER A 164 -13.46 -14.08 -10.95
C SER A 164 -13.98 -14.24 -12.38
N ASP A 165 -13.41 -15.16 -13.14
CA ASP A 165 -13.90 -15.45 -14.51
C ASP A 165 -15.37 -15.86 -14.51
N LEU A 166 -15.82 -16.59 -13.48
CA LEU A 166 -17.22 -16.96 -13.31
C LEU A 166 -18.10 -15.72 -13.12
N ASP A 167 -17.70 -14.77 -12.28
CA ASP A 167 -18.44 -13.52 -12.07
C ASP A 167 -18.46 -12.68 -13.35
N MET A 168 -17.37 -12.67 -14.12
CA MET A 168 -17.30 -12.03 -15.44
C MET A 168 -18.30 -12.68 -16.42
N VAL A 169 -18.36 -14.02 -16.49
CA VAL A 169 -19.34 -14.74 -17.31
C VAL A 169 -20.76 -14.41 -16.85
N VAL A 170 -21.04 -14.40 -15.56
CA VAL A 170 -22.36 -14.04 -15.01
C VAL A 170 -22.74 -12.60 -15.41
N HIS A 171 -21.79 -11.66 -15.35
CA HIS A 171 -22.00 -10.29 -15.80
C HIS A 171 -22.32 -10.19 -17.29
N CYS A 172 -21.56 -10.90 -18.14
CA CYS A 172 -21.83 -10.97 -19.59
C CYS A 172 -23.23 -11.54 -19.89
N LEU A 173 -23.58 -12.68 -19.26
CA LEU A 173 -24.85 -13.36 -19.50
C LEU A 173 -26.06 -12.55 -19.02
N ARG A 174 -25.92 -11.74 -17.96
CA ARG A 174 -26.99 -10.86 -17.47
C ARG A 174 -27.34 -9.76 -18.47
N VAL A 175 -26.36 -9.28 -19.24
CA VAL A 175 -26.49 -8.10 -20.11
C VAL A 175 -26.84 -8.46 -21.56
N LEU A 176 -26.45 -9.64 -22.03
CA LEU A 176 -26.70 -10.10 -23.40
C LEU A 176 -28.18 -10.41 -23.70
N GLY A 177 -29.05 -10.41 -22.69
CA GLY A 177 -30.49 -10.48 -22.87
C GLY A 177 -30.99 -11.81 -23.44
N ALA A 178 -32.25 -11.83 -23.90
CA ALA A 178 -32.95 -13.06 -24.28
C ALA A 178 -32.32 -13.78 -25.49
N ASP A 179 -31.63 -13.06 -26.36
CA ASP A 179 -31.00 -13.57 -27.59
C ASP A 179 -29.90 -14.60 -27.30
N TYR A 180 -29.32 -14.56 -26.09
CA TYR A 180 -28.27 -15.49 -25.65
C TYR A 180 -28.74 -16.48 -24.58
N ASN A 181 -30.04 -16.54 -24.25
CA ASN A 181 -30.56 -17.42 -23.21
C ASN A 181 -30.26 -18.91 -23.44
N GLN A 182 -30.27 -19.36 -24.70
CA GLN A 182 -29.97 -20.76 -25.06
C GLN A 182 -28.47 -21.08 -24.85
N PHE A 183 -27.59 -20.12 -25.13
CA PHE A 183 -26.16 -20.22 -24.84
C PHE A 183 -25.88 -20.14 -23.34
N ALA A 184 -26.55 -19.23 -22.62
CA ALA A 184 -26.48 -19.07 -21.17
C ALA A 184 -26.94 -20.32 -20.40
N ALA A 185 -27.96 -21.02 -20.91
CA ALA A 185 -28.44 -22.29 -20.36
C ALA A 185 -27.40 -23.41 -20.57
N THR A 186 -26.74 -23.43 -21.72
CA THR A 186 -25.69 -24.40 -22.06
C THR A 186 -24.43 -24.21 -21.21
N VAL A 187 -24.02 -22.95 -20.98
CA VAL A 187 -22.88 -22.63 -20.09
C VAL A 187 -23.21 -22.99 -18.64
N ARG A 188 -24.41 -22.67 -18.15
CA ARG A 188 -24.86 -23.06 -16.80
C ARG A 188 -24.94 -24.58 -16.60
N ALA A 189 -25.33 -25.33 -17.63
CA ALA A 189 -25.42 -26.79 -17.57
C ALA A 189 -24.05 -27.48 -17.63
N ARG A 190 -22.98 -26.80 -18.10
CA ARG A 190 -21.67 -27.42 -18.34
C ARG A 190 -20.72 -27.48 -17.13
N GLY A 191 -20.94 -26.72 -16.06
CA GLY A 191 -20.18 -26.86 -14.80
C GLY A 191 -18.65 -26.67 -14.85
N THR A 192 -18.06 -26.34 -16.01
CA THR A 192 -16.62 -26.14 -16.20
C THR A 192 -16.30 -24.67 -16.43
N THR A 193 -15.24 -24.19 -15.78
CA THR A 193 -14.66 -22.85 -15.93
C THR A 193 -14.36 -22.55 -17.39
N VAL A 194 -15.08 -21.58 -17.97
CA VAL A 194 -14.78 -21.05 -19.30
C VAL A 194 -13.74 -19.95 -19.11
N ASN A 195 -12.51 -20.19 -19.56
CA ASN A 195 -11.51 -19.13 -19.68
C ASN A 195 -11.97 -18.14 -20.76
N ILE A 196 -12.05 -16.86 -20.41
CA ILE A 196 -12.28 -15.80 -21.39
C ILE A 196 -10.91 -15.33 -21.89
N GLU A 197 -10.33 -16.06 -22.85
CA GLU A 197 -9.17 -15.56 -23.61
C GLU A 197 -9.51 -14.31 -24.42
#